data_AF-A0A357JLM2-F1
#
_entry.id   AF-A0A357JLM2-F1
#
_cell.length_a   1.000
_cell.length_b   1.000
_cell.length_c   1.000
_cell.angle_alpha   90.00
_cell.angle_beta   90.00
_cell.angle_gamma   90.00
#
_symmetry.space_group_name_H-M   'P 1'
#
loop_
_entity.id
_entity.type
_entity.pdbx_description
1 polymer ?
#
loop_
_entity_poly.entity_id
_entity_poly.type
_entity_poly.pdbx_seq_one_letter_code
_entity_poly.pdbx_strand_id
1 'polypeptide(L)' 'FVKPILVILTLPITIITLGLFLFVINAIIILLASKLIDGFAVSGLLYALLFSLLLSFFQSVLYSFLKDKKS' A
#
# COMPACT_ATOMS: atom_id res chain seq x y z
N PHE A 1 -31.37 -13.78 -16.31
CA PHE A 1 -31.17 -13.63 -14.85
C PHE A 1 -29.73 -13.83 -14.36
N VAL A 2 -28.74 -14.19 -15.19
CA VAL A 2 -27.35 -14.46 -14.74
C VAL A 2 -26.51 -13.18 -14.59
N LYS A 3 -26.80 -12.18 -15.42
CA LYS A 3 -26.06 -10.90 -15.49
C LYS A 3 -25.92 -10.15 -14.15
N PRO A 4 -26.94 -10.06 -13.27
CA PRO A 4 -26.82 -9.39 -11.97
C PRO A 4 -25.83 -10.09 -11.02
N ILE A 5 -25.85 -11.42 -10.98
CA ILE A 5 -24.94 -12.22 -10.14
C ILE A 5 -23.50 -11.99 -10.57
N LEU A 6 -23.23 -11.99 -11.87
CA LEU A 6 -21.89 -11.74 -12.39
C LEU A 6 -21.38 -10.35 -12.00
N VAL A 7 -22.21 -9.30 -12.09
CA VAL A 7 -21.78 -7.93 -11.71
C VAL A 7 -21.45 -7.83 -10.22
N ILE A 8 -22.24 -8.46 -9.34
CA ILE A 8 -21.98 -8.50 -7.89
C ILE A 8 -20.68 -9.25 -7.59
N LEU A 9 -20.35 -10.30 -8.33
CA LEU A 9 -19.09 -11.03 -8.17
C LEU A 9 -17.89 -10.28 -8.77
N THR A 10 -18.11 -9.55 -9.86
CA THR A 10 -17.04 -8.84 -10.57
C THR A 10 -16.58 -7.61 -9.79
N LEU A 11 -17.49 -6.89 -9.13
CA LEU A 11 -17.16 -5.72 -8.30
C LEU A 11 -16.06 -5.99 -7.23
N PRO A 12 -16.18 -6.99 -6.34
CA PRO A 12 -15.15 -7.28 -5.35
C PRO A 12 -13.86 -7.77 -5.99
N ILE A 13 -13.92 -8.56 -7.07
CA ILE A 13 -12.72 -8.96 -7.81
C ILE A 13 -12.00 -7.74 -8.41
N THR A 14 -12.74 -6.78 -8.96
CA THR A 14 -12.19 -5.54 -9.49
C THR A 14 -11.56 -4.68 -8.39
N ILE A 15 -12.20 -4.56 -7.23
CA ILE A 15 -11.61 -3.84 -6.07
C ILE A 15 -10.33 -4.53 -5.61
N ILE A 16 -10.34 -5.86 -5.50
CA ILE A 16 -9.16 -6.63 -5.11
C ILE A 16 -8.06 -6.44 -6.14
N THR A 17 -8.33 -6.55 -7.44
CA THR A 17 -7.30 -6.44 -8.49
C THR A 17 -6.77 -5.03 -8.65
N LEU A 18 -7.61 -3.99 -8.65
CA LEU A 18 -7.17 -2.59 -8.70
C LEU A 18 -6.43 -2.17 -7.42
N GLY A 19 -6.93 -2.58 -6.24
CA GLY A 19 -6.27 -2.32 -4.97
C GLY A 19 -4.94 -3.08 -4.85
N LEU A 20 -4.90 -4.34 -5.26
CA LEU A 20 -3.69 -5.16 -5.28
C LEU A 20 -2.65 -4.61 -6.25
N PHE A 21 -3.07 -4.11 -7.42
CA PHE A 21 -2.16 -3.44 -8.36
C PHE A 21 -1.48 -2.21 -7.73
N LEU A 22 -2.24 -1.41 -6.99
CA LEU A 22 -1.69 -0.26 -6.23
C LEU A 22 -0.69 -0.71 -5.15
N PHE A 23 -1.00 -1.81 -4.47
CA PHE A 23 -0.10 -2.46 -3.51
C PHE A 23 1.22 -2.88 -4.17
N VAL A 24 1.15 -3.51 -5.36
CA VAL A 24 2.34 -3.91 -6.13
C VAL A 24 3.20 -2.70 -6.52
N ILE A 25 2.59 -1.60 -6.99
CA ILE A 25 3.32 -0.36 -7.32
C ILE A 25 4.06 0.18 -6.08
N ASN A 26 3.40 0.24 -4.92
CA ASN A 26 4.04 0.70 -3.69
C ASN A 26 5.24 -0.18 -3.28
N ALA A 27 5.12 -1.51 -3.40
CA ALA A 27 6.24 -2.41 -3.16
C ALA A 27 7.41 -2.18 -4.14
N ILE A 28 7.12 -1.94 -5.42
CA ILE A 28 8.16 -1.63 -6.42
C ILE A 28 8.89 -0.33 -6.05
N ILE A 29 8.17 0.70 -5.63
CA ILE A 29 8.75 1.97 -5.17
C ILE A 29 9.70 1.73 -3.98
N ILE A 30 9.30 0.89 -3.02
CA ILE A 30 10.12 0.57 -1.84
C ILE A 30 11.37 -0.24 -2.21
N LEU A 31 11.23 -1.21 -3.11
CA LEU A 31 12.37 -1.99 -3.61
C LEU A 31 13.37 -1.10 -4.37
N LEU A 32 12.87 -0.13 -5.13
CA LEU A 32 13.70 0.90 -5.77
C LEU A 32 14.40 1.77 -4.72
N ALA A 33 13.66 2.30 -3.74
CA ALA A 33 14.23 3.11 -2.67
C ALA A 33 15.30 2.35 -1.88
N SER A 34 15.11 1.04 -1.67
CA SER A 34 16.09 0.18 -0.99
C SER A 34 17.42 0.06 -1.74
N LYS A 35 17.43 0.26 -3.06
CA LYS A 35 18.66 0.30 -3.86
C LYS A 35 19.29 1.68 -3.96
N LEU A 36 18.51 2.73 -3.70
CA LEU A 36 18.93 4.13 -3.85
C LEU A 36 19.40 4.75 -2.53
N ILE A 37 18.94 4.22 -1.39
CA ILE A 37 19.23 4.74 -0.06
C ILE A 37 20.14 3.77 0.66
N ASP A 38 21.40 4.17 0.86
CA ASP A 38 22.35 3.38 1.64
C ASP A 38 21.86 3.18 3.08
N GLY A 39 21.92 1.94 3.56
CA GLY A 39 21.41 1.55 4.89
C GLY A 39 19.91 1.21 4.93
N PHE A 40 19.16 1.38 3.85
CA PHE A 40 17.75 0.97 3.77
C PHE A 40 17.61 -0.35 2.99
N ALA A 41 17.65 -1.48 3.71
CA ALA A 41 17.51 -2.81 3.11
C ALA A 41 16.10 -3.39 3.34
N VAL A 42 15.42 -3.80 2.26
CA VAL A 42 14.13 -4.48 2.32
C VAL A 42 14.21 -5.80 1.57
N SER A 43 13.97 -6.91 2.27
CA SER A 43 14.14 -8.28 1.75
C SER A 43 12.95 -8.74 0.92
N GLY A 44 12.84 -8.31 -0.33
CA GLY A 44 11.87 -8.84 -1.29
C GLY A 44 10.45 -8.24 -1.20
N LEU A 45 9.56 -8.73 -2.07
CA LEU A 45 8.27 -8.07 -2.36
C LEU A 45 7.28 -8.09 -1.19
N LEU A 46 7.20 -9.21 -0.45
CA LEU A 46 6.34 -9.34 0.73
C LEU A 46 6.72 -8.36 1.85
N TYR A 47 8.02 -8.20 2.10
CA TYR A 47 8.52 -7.26 3.11
C TYR A 47 8.35 -5.80 2.64
N ALA A 48 8.50 -5.54 1.35
CA ALA A 48 8.19 -4.22 0.77
C ALA A 48 6.69 -3.88 0.89
N LEU A 49 5.80 -4.84 0.73
CA LEU A 49 4.35 -4.65 0.94
C LEU A 49 4.01 -4.32 2.40
N LEU A 50 4.53 -5.11 3.34
CA LEU A 50 4.35 -4.84 4.77
C LEU A 50 4.94 -3.49 5.18
N PHE A 51 6.10 -3.13 4.64
CA PHE A 51 6.73 -1.83 4.89
C PHE A 51 5.86 -0.67 4.37
N SER A 52 5.28 -0.79 3.17
CA SER A 52 4.35 0.21 2.63
C SER A 52 3.18 0.47 3.57
N LEU A 53 2.55 -0.59 4.08
CA LEU A 53 1.42 -0.47 4.98
C LEU A 53 1.82 0.17 6.31
N LEU A 54 2.91 -0.30 6.92
CA LEU A 54 3.44 0.26 8.17
C LEU A 54 3.82 1.73 8.01
N LEU A 55 4.57 2.08 6.97
CA LEU A 55 5.00 3.45 6.71
C LEU A 55 3.78 4.39 6.58
N SER A 56 2.75 3.96 5.87
CA SER A 56 1.50 4.72 5.72
C SER A 56 0.82 4.95 7.06
N PHE A 57 0.76 3.92 7.90
CA PHE A 57 0.21 3.99 9.26
C PHE A 57 1.02 4.93 10.15
N PHE A 58 2.35 4.76 10.21
CA PHE A 58 3.23 5.62 10.99
C PHE A 58 3.14 7.07 10.53
N GLN A 59 3.12 7.34 9.23
CA GLN A 59 2.92 8.70 8.73
C GLN A 59 1.60 9.28 9.19
N SER A 60 0.49 8.54 9.09
CA SER A 60 -0.82 9.02 9.55
C SER A 60 -0.80 9.40 11.03
N VAL A 61 -0.20 8.57 11.87
CA VAL A 61 -0.06 8.81 13.32
C VAL A 61 0.84 10.02 13.59
N LEU A 62 2.01 10.07 12.93
CA LEU A 62 3.00 11.14 13.10
C LEU A 62 2.40 12.50 12.65
N TYR A 63 1.72 12.55 11.52
CA TYR A 63 1.01 13.74 11.05
C TYR A 63 -0.10 14.17 12.01
N SER A 64 -0.83 13.21 12.60
CA SER A 64 -1.84 13.52 13.61
C SER A 64 -1.21 14.21 14.83
N PHE A 65 -0.08 13.70 15.33
CA PHE A 65 0.62 14.31 16.47
C PHE A 65 1.28 15.66 16.14
N LEU A 66 1.86 15.81 14.95
CA LEU A 66 2.44 17.09 14.51
C LEU A 66 1.37 18.18 14.29
N LYS A 67 0.18 17.79 13.86
CA LYS A 67 -0.96 18.71 13.67
C LYS A 67 -1.46 19.27 15.00
N ASP A 68 -1.39 18.50 16.09
CA ASP A 68 -1.79 18.90 17.44
C ASP A 68 -0.91 20.03 18.01
N LYS A 69 0.38 20.06 17.67
CA LYS A 69 1.34 21.07 18.17
C LYS A 69 1.26 22.45 17.49
N LYS A 70 0.43 22.61 16.46
CA LYS A 70 0.33 23.85 15.67
C LYS A 70 -0.98 24.63 15.91
N SER A 71 -1.74 24.30 16.96
CA SER A 71 -2.92 25.06 17.38
C SER A 71 -2.72 25.73 18.74
#